data_AF-A0A812RJW6-F1
#
_entry.id   AF-A0A812RJW6-F1
#
_cell.length_a   1.000
_cell.length_b   1.000
_cell.length_c   1.000
_cell.angle_alpha   90.00
_cell.angle_beta   90.00
_cell.angle_gamma   90.00
#
_symmetry.space_group_name_H-M   'P 1'
#
loop_
_entity.id
_entity.type
_entity.pdbx_description
1 polymer ?
#
loop_
_entity_poly.entity_id
_entity_poly.type
_entity_poly.pdbx_seq_one_letter_code
_entity_poly.pdbx_strand_id
1 'polypeptide(L)'
;MGVSVSEAQRSLLAHLRKWLRADRLYDEKKWGAARLMGDKKKWLAVYDILKTSHVYSCSLSDYRGLKHLIQKLSRSERLPDSSSLEALLLLRCAWTLADIFDEKADRFKLWAKLAYAALLIMGVIVVFFTTAEWTADLSTDTKKFVVLGLGLGSSSLAAWVTFTDPGKKWLKLRAGSEMLQAEIWRFRTRVGSYANNDLTHFNVGRAEAERRAEQLFQKKIFLVADTVLGAKVLVSANTTTDDVCIRFEGTRQHLETMIHERLRLHRLTSAHFRHKQYQKGQKSEAPPTGKDSHHAPASPDDYITWRLSPLLKFYQDRIPVYMWRRLIIQALFMIATALTAVLSAADQTNWTAIVVSISSALGSWQEFTCVDKKLERYGTVVATLHNLMPG
;
A
#
# COMPACT_ATOMS: atom_id res chain seq x y z
N MET A 1 -44.86 18.21 33.14
CA MET A 1 -45.46 18.92 31.99
C MET A 1 -44.53 18.76 30.80
N GLY A 2 -44.78 17.78 29.93
CA GLY A 2 -43.98 17.57 28.73
C GLY A 2 -44.47 18.49 27.62
N VAL A 3 -43.68 19.51 27.26
CA VAL A 3 -43.97 20.33 26.07
C VAL A 3 -43.92 19.39 24.86
N SER A 4 -45.01 19.30 24.12
CA SER A 4 -45.02 18.42 22.94
C SER A 4 -43.99 18.93 21.93
N VAL A 5 -43.25 18.01 21.28
CA VAL A 5 -42.25 18.35 20.25
C VAL A 5 -42.85 19.26 19.17
N SER A 6 -44.15 19.10 18.88
CA SER A 6 -44.90 19.91 17.92
C SER A 6 -45.05 21.39 18.34
N GLU A 7 -45.08 21.66 19.63
CA GLU A 7 -45.26 23.00 20.20
C GLU A 7 -43.93 23.73 20.28
N ALA A 8 -42.86 23.01 20.66
CA ALA A 8 -41.49 23.50 20.56
C ALA A 8 -41.12 23.85 19.11
N GLN A 9 -41.45 22.99 18.14
CA GLN A 9 -41.19 23.25 16.71
C GLN A 9 -41.95 24.48 16.20
N ARG A 10 -43.22 24.64 16.57
CA ARG A 10 -44.03 25.82 16.20
C ARG A 10 -43.47 27.10 16.79
N SER A 11 -43.07 27.08 18.06
CA SER A 11 -42.46 28.24 18.73
C SER A 11 -41.12 28.64 18.09
N LEU A 12 -40.27 27.65 17.76
CA LEU A 12 -39.00 27.89 17.08
C LEU A 12 -39.22 28.49 15.68
N LEU A 13 -40.18 27.97 14.90
CA LEU A 13 -40.52 28.50 13.58
C LEU A 13 -41.08 29.93 13.66
N ALA A 14 -41.89 30.23 14.68
CA ALA A 14 -42.39 31.57 14.89
C ALA A 14 -41.26 32.56 15.23
N HIS A 15 -40.32 32.16 16.09
CA HIS A 15 -39.14 32.97 16.42
C HIS A 15 -38.23 33.18 15.21
N LEU A 16 -37.92 32.13 14.45
CA LEU A 16 -37.11 32.22 13.23
C LEU A 16 -37.73 33.18 12.21
N ARG A 17 -39.05 33.08 11.98
CA ARG A 17 -39.76 34.00 11.07
C ARG A 17 -39.72 35.44 11.55
N LYS A 18 -39.88 35.68 12.86
CA LYS A 18 -39.80 37.02 13.44
C LYS A 18 -38.40 37.60 13.25
N TRP A 19 -37.37 36.79 13.50
CA TRP A 19 -35.97 37.20 13.36
C TRP A 19 -35.60 37.50 11.91
N LEU A 20 -35.97 36.61 10.97
CA LEU A 20 -35.80 36.82 9.53
C LEU A 20 -36.49 38.11 9.02
N ARG A 21 -37.67 38.46 9.54
CA ARG A 21 -38.33 39.72 9.18
C ARG A 21 -37.59 40.94 9.72
N ALA A 22 -37.09 40.86 10.95
CA ALA A 22 -36.34 41.96 11.56
C ALA A 22 -35.03 42.21 10.82
N ASP A 23 -34.29 41.16 10.47
CA ASP A 23 -33.07 41.25 9.68
C ASP A 23 -33.36 41.81 8.28
N ARG A 24 -34.42 41.34 7.62
CA ARG A 24 -34.82 41.87 6.30
C ARG A 24 -35.10 43.37 6.34
N LEU A 25 -35.81 43.85 7.36
CA LEU A 25 -36.08 45.28 7.54
C LEU A 25 -34.81 46.07 7.85
N TYR A 26 -33.91 45.50 8.64
CA TYR A 26 -32.60 46.10 8.91
C TYR A 26 -31.76 46.22 7.63
N ASP A 27 -31.71 45.16 6.83
CA ASP A 27 -31.00 45.13 5.55
C ASP A 27 -31.63 46.05 4.51
N GLU A 28 -32.96 46.12 4.40
CA GLU A 28 -33.63 47.07 3.52
C GLU A 28 -33.34 48.52 3.93
N LYS A 29 -33.29 48.82 5.24
CA LYS A 29 -32.98 50.16 5.75
C LYS A 29 -31.51 50.54 5.58
N LYS A 30 -30.59 49.60 5.79
CA LYS A 30 -29.13 49.86 5.77
C LYS A 30 -28.52 49.72 4.36
N TRP A 31 -29.01 48.75 3.61
CA TRP A 31 -28.46 48.27 2.34
C TRP A 31 -29.53 48.15 1.23
N GLY A 32 -30.57 48.99 1.27
CA GLY A 32 -31.61 48.99 0.24
C GLY A 32 -31.02 48.85 -1.17
N ALA A 33 -31.59 47.97 -1.99
CA ALA A 33 -30.98 47.50 -3.24
C ALA A 33 -30.53 48.65 -4.16
N ALA A 34 -31.26 49.77 -4.17
CA ALA A 34 -30.88 50.98 -4.91
C ALA A 34 -29.55 51.60 -4.44
N ARG A 35 -29.27 51.57 -3.13
CA ARG A 35 -28.03 52.11 -2.54
C ARG A 35 -26.83 51.18 -2.77
N LEU A 36 -27.08 49.86 -2.74
CA LEU A 36 -26.06 48.86 -3.08
C LEU A 36 -25.70 48.93 -4.58
N MET A 37 -26.71 49.08 -5.45
CA MET A 37 -26.51 49.25 -6.89
C MET A 37 -25.86 50.61 -7.25
N GLY A 38 -26.08 51.65 -6.44
CA GLY A 38 -25.42 52.95 -6.61
C GLY A 38 -23.93 52.94 -6.29
N ASP A 39 -23.47 52.07 -5.38
CA ASP A 39 -22.06 51.91 -5.02
C ASP A 39 -21.40 50.86 -5.93
N LYS A 40 -20.98 51.30 -7.12
CA LYS A 40 -20.38 50.46 -8.17
C LYS A 40 -19.26 49.54 -7.65
N LYS A 41 -18.45 50.00 -6.69
CA LYS A 41 -17.35 49.19 -6.14
C LYS A 41 -17.86 48.02 -5.29
N LYS A 42 -18.86 48.26 -4.44
CA LYS A 42 -19.46 47.19 -3.62
C LYS A 42 -20.25 46.21 -4.48
N TRP A 43 -20.97 46.70 -5.48
CA TRP A 43 -21.68 45.83 -6.41
C TRP A 43 -20.73 44.91 -7.18
N LEU A 44 -19.60 45.44 -7.69
CA LEU A 44 -18.57 44.63 -8.33
C LEU A 44 -17.98 43.58 -7.38
N ALA A 45 -17.71 43.94 -6.12
CA ALA A 45 -17.21 42.98 -5.15
C ALA A 45 -18.22 41.85 -4.86
N VAL A 46 -19.51 42.16 -4.71
CA VAL A 46 -20.57 41.15 -4.53
C VAL A 46 -20.73 40.31 -5.79
N TYR A 47 -20.71 40.94 -6.96
CA TYR A 47 -20.77 40.24 -8.25
C TYR A 47 -19.59 39.28 -8.43
N ASP A 48 -18.37 39.72 -8.10
CA ASP A 48 -17.17 38.89 -8.17
C ASP A 48 -17.26 37.71 -7.20
N ILE A 49 -17.74 37.94 -5.96
CA ILE A 49 -18.02 36.87 -5.00
C ILE A 49 -19.04 35.89 -5.59
N LEU A 50 -20.18 36.36 -6.09
CA LEU A 50 -21.23 35.51 -6.66
C LEU A 50 -20.80 34.78 -7.94
N LYS A 51 -19.85 35.34 -8.69
CA LYS A 51 -19.29 34.75 -9.90
C LYS A 51 -18.19 33.73 -9.61
N THR A 52 -17.62 33.72 -8.40
CA THR A 52 -16.63 32.72 -8.01
C THR A 52 -17.21 31.32 -8.15
N SER A 53 -16.42 30.36 -8.66
CA SER A 53 -16.80 28.94 -8.80
C SER A 53 -17.16 28.26 -7.47
N HIS A 54 -16.86 28.91 -6.35
CA HIS A 54 -17.13 28.42 -5.00
C HIS A 54 -18.44 28.93 -4.40
N VAL A 55 -19.22 29.74 -5.14
CA VAL A 55 -20.57 30.14 -4.71
C VAL A 55 -21.60 29.20 -5.29
N TYR A 56 -22.38 28.61 -4.40
CA TYR A 56 -23.45 27.68 -4.73
C TYR A 56 -24.78 28.31 -4.32
N SER A 57 -25.77 28.27 -5.22
CA SER A 57 -27.14 28.65 -4.92
C SER A 57 -27.99 27.40 -4.75
N CYS A 58 -28.84 27.40 -3.73
CA CYS A 58 -29.82 26.33 -3.50
C CYS A 58 -31.09 26.94 -2.94
N SER A 59 -32.25 26.47 -3.41
CA SER A 59 -33.53 26.92 -2.85
C SER A 59 -33.68 26.41 -1.42
N LEU A 60 -34.04 27.28 -0.48
CA LEU A 60 -34.34 26.91 0.90
C LEU A 60 -35.52 25.92 1.01
N SER A 61 -36.38 25.86 0.00
CA SER A 61 -37.49 24.89 -0.06
C SER A 61 -37.03 23.46 -0.38
N ASP A 62 -35.85 23.29 -0.99
CA ASP A 62 -35.31 21.98 -1.34
C ASP A 62 -34.32 21.50 -0.27
N TYR A 63 -34.87 21.02 0.86
CA TYR A 63 -34.06 20.49 1.95
C TYR A 63 -33.16 19.33 1.53
N ARG A 64 -33.61 18.48 0.60
CA ARG A 64 -32.82 17.33 0.11
C ARG A 64 -31.65 17.81 -0.74
N GLY A 65 -31.89 18.71 -1.69
CA GLY A 65 -30.85 19.33 -2.50
C GLY A 65 -29.85 20.09 -1.66
N LEU A 66 -30.31 20.88 -0.68
CA LEU A 66 -29.44 21.61 0.25
C LEU A 66 -28.58 20.66 1.10
N LYS A 67 -29.18 19.59 1.65
CA LYS A 67 -28.43 18.58 2.40
C LYS A 67 -27.38 17.90 1.52
N HIS A 68 -27.74 17.51 0.30
CA HIS A 68 -26.81 16.92 -0.65
C HIS A 68 -25.70 17.90 -1.05
N LEU A 69 -26.03 19.18 -1.26
CA LEU A 69 -25.07 20.23 -1.57
C LEU A 69 -24.12 20.47 -0.40
N ILE A 70 -24.62 20.63 0.84
CA ILE A 70 -23.78 20.77 2.04
C ILE A 70 -22.88 19.55 2.21
N GLN A 71 -23.42 18.34 2.03
CA GLN A 71 -22.62 17.12 2.08
C GLN A 71 -21.55 17.11 0.97
N LYS A 72 -21.91 17.48 -0.26
CA LYS A 72 -20.99 17.61 -1.39
C LYS A 72 -19.90 18.64 -1.10
N LEU A 73 -20.22 19.80 -0.53
CA LEU A 73 -19.27 20.84 -0.16
C LEU A 73 -18.33 20.36 0.96
N SER A 74 -18.89 19.76 2.01
CA SER A 74 -18.11 19.21 3.12
C SER A 74 -17.14 18.10 2.67
N ARG A 75 -17.46 17.39 1.58
CA ARG A 75 -16.61 16.36 0.96
C ARG A 75 -15.64 16.95 -0.05
N SER A 76 -16.07 17.93 -0.84
CA SER A 76 -15.31 18.56 -1.93
C SER A 76 -14.20 19.48 -1.42
N GLU A 77 -14.35 20.09 -0.23
CA GLU A 77 -13.37 21.07 0.28
C GLU A 77 -12.09 20.45 0.87
N ARG A 78 -11.98 19.13 1.00
CA ARG A 78 -10.83 18.51 1.68
C ARG A 78 -9.63 18.27 0.77
N LEU A 79 -9.81 18.26 -0.54
CA LEU A 79 -8.71 17.97 -1.47
C LEU A 79 -8.22 19.25 -2.16
N PRO A 80 -6.90 19.40 -2.37
CA PRO A 80 -6.37 20.47 -3.20
C PRO A 80 -6.81 20.27 -4.66
N ASP A 81 -7.17 21.34 -5.36
CA ASP A 81 -7.55 21.29 -6.78
C ASP A 81 -6.36 20.88 -7.66
N SER A 82 -5.15 21.21 -7.21
CA SER A 82 -3.88 20.82 -7.83
C SER A 82 -2.84 20.52 -6.76
N SER A 83 -2.05 19.47 -6.94
CA SER A 83 -0.89 19.20 -6.08
C SER A 83 0.23 20.21 -6.36
N SER A 84 0.88 20.69 -5.31
CA SER A 84 2.12 21.46 -5.44
C SER A 84 3.21 20.63 -6.14
N LEU A 85 4.19 21.29 -6.76
CA LEU A 85 5.34 20.61 -7.35
C LEU A 85 6.10 19.75 -6.32
N GLU A 86 6.22 20.27 -5.10
CA GLU A 86 6.87 19.58 -3.98
C GLU A 86 6.10 18.29 -3.61
N ALA A 87 4.78 18.36 -3.48
CA ALA A 87 3.94 17.19 -3.25
C ALA A 87 4.09 16.13 -4.35
N LEU A 88 4.14 16.55 -5.62
CA LEU A 88 4.33 15.62 -6.74
C LEU A 88 5.70 14.93 -6.70
N LEU A 89 6.76 15.66 -6.36
CA LEU A 89 8.10 15.08 -6.20
C LEU A 89 8.18 14.14 -5.02
N LEU A 90 7.57 14.48 -3.88
CA LEU A 90 7.48 13.61 -2.72
C LEU A 90 6.72 12.32 -3.04
N LEU A 91 5.59 12.43 -3.75
CA LEU A 91 4.81 11.27 -4.20
C LEU A 91 5.63 10.39 -5.15
N ARG A 92 6.37 10.99 -6.08
CA ARG A 92 7.27 10.24 -6.96
C ARG A 92 8.31 9.48 -6.17
N CYS A 93 9.03 10.16 -5.27
CA CYS A 93 10.04 9.56 -4.41
C CYS A 93 9.47 8.39 -3.57
N ALA A 94 8.30 8.58 -2.95
CA ALA A 94 7.65 7.57 -2.13
C ALA A 94 7.30 6.30 -2.95
N TRP A 95 6.72 6.48 -4.14
CA TRP A 95 6.39 5.36 -5.04
C TRP A 95 7.64 4.66 -5.57
N THR A 96 8.69 5.40 -5.95
CA THR A 96 9.98 4.82 -6.37
C THR A 96 10.56 3.95 -5.27
N LEU A 97 10.54 4.46 -4.03
CA LEU A 97 11.05 3.73 -2.87
C LEU A 97 10.21 2.47 -2.58
N ALA A 98 8.88 2.57 -2.68
CA ALA A 98 7.98 1.43 -2.53
C ALA A 98 8.25 0.34 -3.60
N ASP A 99 8.50 0.73 -4.85
CA ASP A 99 8.84 -0.17 -5.95
C ASP A 99 10.20 -0.85 -5.74
N ILE A 100 11.21 -0.10 -5.31
CA ILE A 100 12.53 -0.65 -4.98
C ILE A 100 12.42 -1.68 -3.85
N PHE A 101 11.67 -1.35 -2.79
CA PHE A 101 11.44 -2.27 -1.68
C PHE A 101 10.73 -3.54 -2.13
N ASP A 102 9.71 -3.42 -2.98
CA ASP A 102 8.97 -4.57 -3.51
C ASP A 102 9.84 -5.46 -4.42
N GLU A 103 10.63 -4.86 -5.32
CA GLU A 103 11.52 -5.63 -6.19
C GLU A 103 12.58 -6.38 -5.37
N LYS A 104 13.21 -5.71 -4.40
CA LYS A 104 14.20 -6.34 -3.53
C LYS A 104 13.58 -7.41 -2.65
N ALA A 105 12.37 -7.17 -2.13
CA ALA A 105 11.61 -8.14 -1.37
C ALA A 105 11.34 -9.41 -2.22
N ASP A 106 10.91 -9.27 -3.46
CA ASP A 106 10.65 -10.42 -4.35
C ASP A 106 11.92 -11.22 -4.63
N ARG A 107 13.07 -10.56 -4.83
CA ARG A 107 14.37 -11.25 -4.96
C ARG A 107 14.72 -12.02 -3.69
N PHE A 108 14.65 -11.40 -2.51
CA PHE A 108 14.95 -12.09 -1.24
C PHE A 108 14.01 -13.25 -0.97
N LYS A 109 12.74 -13.12 -1.35
CA LYS A 109 11.75 -14.21 -1.27
C LYS A 109 12.14 -15.39 -2.17
N LEU A 110 12.64 -15.12 -3.38
CA LEU A 110 13.14 -16.17 -4.27
C LEU A 110 14.37 -16.83 -3.67
N TRP A 111 15.36 -16.06 -3.19
CA TRP A 111 16.56 -16.60 -2.54
C TRP A 111 16.22 -17.46 -1.32
N ALA A 112 15.30 -17.01 -0.46
CA ALA A 112 14.85 -17.79 0.70
C ALA A 112 14.23 -19.13 0.29
N LYS A 113 13.38 -19.13 -0.76
CA LYS A 113 12.78 -20.36 -1.29
C LYS A 113 13.82 -21.29 -1.89
N LEU A 114 14.74 -20.77 -2.69
CA LEU A 114 15.79 -21.56 -3.34
C LEU A 114 16.73 -22.18 -2.30
N ALA A 115 17.16 -21.40 -1.32
CA ALA A 115 18.07 -21.90 -0.27
C ALA A 115 17.39 -22.97 0.60
N TYR A 116 16.13 -22.76 0.98
CA TYR A 116 15.38 -23.76 1.74
C TYR A 116 15.12 -25.03 0.92
N ALA A 117 14.75 -24.90 -0.36
CA ALA A 117 14.61 -26.05 -1.26
C ALA A 117 15.93 -26.82 -1.41
N ALA A 118 17.06 -26.12 -1.55
CA ALA A 118 18.37 -26.76 -1.63
C ALA A 118 18.73 -27.52 -0.34
N LEU A 119 18.40 -26.99 0.85
CA LEU A 119 18.57 -27.70 2.12
C LEU A 119 17.74 -29.00 2.17
N LEU A 120 16.48 -28.95 1.73
CA LEU A 120 15.62 -30.14 1.70
C LEU A 120 16.14 -31.18 0.71
N ILE A 121 16.56 -30.76 -0.48
CA ILE A 121 17.13 -31.65 -1.50
C ILE A 121 18.41 -32.32 -0.97
N MET A 122 19.31 -31.55 -0.34
CA MET A 122 20.52 -32.10 0.29
C MET A 122 20.17 -33.14 1.36
N GLY A 123 19.15 -32.89 2.19
CA GLY A 123 18.67 -33.85 3.18
C GLY A 123 18.17 -35.16 2.56
N VAL A 124 17.38 -35.08 1.49
CA VAL A 124 16.91 -36.27 0.75
C VAL A 124 18.07 -37.03 0.11
N ILE A 125 19.04 -36.31 -0.47
CA ILE A 125 20.24 -36.91 -1.08
C ILE A 125 21.08 -37.64 -0.02
N VAL A 126 21.26 -37.07 1.17
CA VAL A 126 21.97 -37.75 2.27
C VAL A 126 21.29 -39.07 2.61
N VAL A 127 19.96 -39.07 2.79
CA VAL A 127 19.21 -40.31 3.09
C VAL A 127 19.36 -41.33 1.96
N PHE A 128 19.28 -40.89 0.71
CA PHE A 128 19.47 -41.74 -0.46
C PHE A 128 20.84 -42.41 -0.46
N PHE A 129 21.93 -41.66 -0.30
CA PHE A 129 23.29 -42.23 -0.25
C PHE A 129 23.52 -43.15 0.94
N THR A 130 22.85 -42.91 2.08
CA THR A 130 22.99 -43.78 3.26
C THR A 130 22.22 -45.09 3.16
N THR A 131 21.17 -45.16 2.33
CA THR A 131 20.23 -46.30 2.30
C THR A 131 20.20 -47.06 0.99
N ALA A 132 20.63 -46.48 -0.12
CA ALA A 132 20.56 -47.13 -1.42
C ALA A 132 21.60 -48.25 -1.56
N GLU A 133 21.13 -49.48 -1.76
CA GLU A 133 21.94 -50.66 -2.06
C GLU A 133 22.78 -50.51 -3.35
N TRP A 134 22.36 -49.68 -4.31
CA TRP A 134 23.17 -49.37 -5.49
C TRP A 134 24.53 -48.75 -5.17
N THR A 135 24.67 -48.19 -3.97
CA THR A 135 25.97 -47.74 -3.51
C THR A 135 26.87 -48.91 -3.10
N ALA A 136 26.39 -50.15 -2.96
CA ALA A 136 27.17 -51.30 -2.48
C ALA A 136 28.48 -51.51 -3.25
N ASP A 137 28.51 -51.18 -4.54
CA ASP A 137 29.70 -51.26 -5.39
C ASP A 137 30.73 -50.15 -5.11
N LEU A 138 30.34 -49.05 -4.45
CA LEU A 138 31.28 -48.03 -3.99
C LEU A 138 32.04 -48.51 -2.74
N SER A 139 33.35 -48.28 -2.74
CA SER A 139 34.19 -48.45 -1.55
C SER A 139 33.58 -47.74 -0.35
N THR A 140 33.58 -48.43 0.79
CA THR A 140 33.07 -47.94 2.09
C THR A 140 33.67 -46.58 2.45
N ASP A 141 34.92 -46.33 2.09
CA ASP A 141 35.58 -45.05 2.36
C ASP A 141 35.00 -43.92 1.51
N THR A 142 34.75 -44.17 0.21
CA THR A 142 34.14 -43.18 -0.68
C THR A 142 32.74 -42.78 -0.19
N LYS A 143 31.94 -43.73 0.30
CA LYS A 143 30.62 -43.42 0.88
C LYS A 143 30.73 -42.49 2.08
N LYS A 144 31.65 -42.78 3.01
CA LYS A 144 31.88 -41.95 4.20
C LYS A 144 32.28 -40.53 3.80
N PHE A 145 33.19 -40.38 2.83
CA PHE A 145 33.60 -39.06 2.35
C PHE A 145 32.46 -38.30 1.66
N VAL A 146 31.62 -38.97 0.85
CA VAL A 146 30.45 -38.35 0.22
C VAL A 146 29.43 -37.88 1.25
N VAL A 147 29.08 -38.73 2.22
CA VAL A 147 28.14 -38.38 3.30
C VAL A 147 28.69 -37.23 4.14
N LEU A 148 29.98 -37.27 4.49
CA LEU A 148 30.65 -36.18 5.20
C LEU A 148 30.63 -34.87 4.39
N GLY A 149 30.93 -34.92 3.10
CA GLY A 149 30.91 -33.76 2.21
C GLY A 149 29.52 -33.13 2.09
N LEU A 150 28.48 -33.95 1.92
CA LEU A 150 27.08 -33.50 1.90
C LEU A 150 26.65 -32.89 3.25
N GLY A 151 27.07 -33.49 4.36
CA GLY A 151 26.84 -32.99 5.71
C GLY A 151 27.49 -31.61 5.95
N LEU A 152 28.75 -31.44 5.54
CA LEU A 152 29.46 -30.17 5.61
C LEU A 152 28.85 -29.12 4.69
N GLY A 153 28.45 -29.49 3.48
CA GLY A 153 27.79 -28.61 2.51
C GLY A 153 26.44 -28.11 3.01
N SER A 154 25.60 -29.01 3.54
CA SER A 154 24.30 -28.64 4.12
C SER A 154 24.45 -27.76 5.35
N SER A 155 25.41 -28.05 6.24
CA SER A 155 25.71 -27.22 7.42
C SER A 155 26.20 -25.82 7.04
N SER A 156 27.07 -25.72 6.02
CA SER A 156 27.56 -24.45 5.50
C SER A 156 26.44 -23.61 4.87
N LEU A 157 25.55 -24.25 4.09
CA LEU A 157 24.39 -23.59 3.51
C LEU A 157 23.42 -23.12 4.61
N ALA A 158 23.16 -23.93 5.63
CA ALA A 158 22.32 -23.56 6.77
C ALA A 158 22.89 -22.38 7.56
N ALA A 159 24.22 -22.38 7.79
CA ALA A 159 24.92 -21.25 8.40
C ALA A 159 24.78 -19.98 7.55
N TRP A 160 24.93 -20.09 6.22
CA TRP A 160 24.73 -18.96 5.30
C TRP A 160 23.29 -18.43 5.31
N VAL A 161 22.28 -19.31 5.30
CA VAL A 161 20.87 -18.91 5.40
C VAL A 161 20.60 -18.20 6.72
N THR A 162 21.13 -18.72 7.83
CA THR A 162 20.98 -18.13 9.16
C THR A 162 21.66 -16.77 9.25
N PHE A 163 22.87 -16.64 8.68
CA PHE A 163 23.63 -15.39 8.65
C PHE A 163 22.95 -14.32 7.77
N THR A 164 22.47 -14.71 6.59
CA THR A 164 21.85 -13.77 5.65
C THR A 164 20.42 -13.40 6.03
N ASP A 165 19.72 -14.30 6.72
CA ASP A 165 18.31 -14.23 7.12
C ASP A 165 17.41 -13.60 6.03
N PRO A 166 17.34 -14.23 4.84
CA PRO A 166 16.62 -13.66 3.70
C PRO A 166 15.12 -13.54 3.99
N GLY A 167 14.59 -14.37 4.89
CA GLY A 167 13.20 -14.32 5.34
C GLY A 167 12.88 -13.04 6.11
N LYS A 168 13.67 -12.69 7.14
CA LYS A 168 13.46 -11.44 7.87
C LYS A 168 13.68 -10.21 6.99
N LYS A 169 14.69 -10.24 6.11
CA LYS A 169 14.93 -9.14 5.14
C LYS A 169 13.78 -8.95 4.17
N TRP A 170 13.25 -10.04 3.61
CA TRP A 170 12.06 -10.01 2.78
C TRP A 170 10.87 -9.40 3.52
N LEU A 171 10.59 -9.86 4.75
CA LEU A 171 9.46 -9.36 5.54
C LEU A 171 9.60 -7.87 5.86
N LYS A 172 10.81 -7.43 6.23
CA LYS A 172 11.12 -6.03 6.54
C LYS A 172 10.92 -5.12 5.33
N LEU A 173 11.45 -5.51 4.17
CA LEU A 173 11.30 -4.75 2.91
C LEU A 173 9.84 -4.72 2.47
N ARG A 174 9.13 -5.85 2.54
CA ARG A 174 7.72 -5.92 2.16
C ARG A 174 6.85 -5.06 3.08
N ALA A 175 7.07 -5.12 4.39
CA ALA A 175 6.39 -4.26 5.35
C ALA A 175 6.68 -2.78 5.06
N GLY A 176 7.93 -2.42 4.75
CA GLY A 176 8.31 -1.09 4.31
C GLY A 176 7.54 -0.58 3.09
N SER A 177 7.43 -1.40 2.05
CA SER A 177 6.67 -1.04 0.84
C SER A 177 5.19 -0.84 1.15
N GLU A 178 4.55 -1.75 1.90
CA GLU A 178 3.13 -1.61 2.27
C GLU A 178 2.88 -0.39 3.18
N MET A 179 3.81 -0.07 4.08
CA MET A 179 3.75 1.14 4.91
C MET A 179 3.83 2.40 4.05
N LEU A 180 4.74 2.46 3.08
CA LEU A 180 4.83 3.59 2.14
C LEU A 180 3.57 3.71 1.29
N GLN A 181 3.05 2.61 0.74
CA GLN A 181 1.82 2.62 -0.03
C GLN A 181 0.64 3.13 0.80
N ALA A 182 0.49 2.65 2.04
CA ALA A 182 -0.55 3.12 2.95
C ALA A 182 -0.41 4.62 3.23
N GLU A 183 0.81 5.11 3.44
CA GLU A 183 1.06 6.52 3.71
C GLU A 183 0.82 7.40 2.49
N ILE A 184 1.20 6.94 1.28
CA ILE A 184 0.89 7.60 0.01
C ILE A 184 -0.63 7.76 -0.13
N TRP A 185 -1.40 6.71 0.09
CA TRP A 185 -2.86 6.80 0.00
C TRP A 185 -3.46 7.72 1.05
N ARG A 186 -2.95 7.73 2.30
CA ARG A 186 -3.39 8.66 3.34
C ARG A 186 -3.11 10.12 2.97
N PHE A 187 -1.93 10.38 2.40
CA PHE A 187 -1.57 11.72 1.92
C PHE A 187 -2.46 12.17 0.76
N ARG A 188 -2.70 11.28 -0.22
CA ARG A 188 -3.55 11.54 -1.40
C ARG A 188 -5.02 11.77 -1.05
N THR A 189 -5.54 11.07 -0.04
CA THR A 189 -6.93 11.19 0.41
C THR A 189 -7.12 12.24 1.52
N ARG A 190 -6.03 12.86 2.01
CA ARG A 190 -6.04 13.84 3.10
C ARG A 190 -6.74 13.34 4.37
N VAL A 191 -6.45 12.10 4.76
CA VAL A 191 -7.03 11.46 5.97
C VAL A 191 -6.00 11.31 7.10
N GLY A 192 -6.50 11.12 8.32
CA GLY A 192 -5.67 10.91 9.51
C GLY A 192 -4.85 12.16 9.83
N SER A 193 -3.53 12.01 9.97
CA SER A 193 -2.61 13.12 10.26
C SER A 193 -2.51 14.18 9.16
N TYR A 194 -3.06 13.91 7.97
CA TYR A 194 -3.13 14.84 6.85
C TYR A 194 -4.47 15.56 6.75
N ALA A 195 -5.44 15.23 7.62
CA ALA A 195 -6.72 15.92 7.65
C ALA A 195 -6.57 17.28 8.33
N ASN A 196 -7.21 18.31 7.79
CA ASN A 196 -7.24 19.67 8.35
C ASN A 196 -8.12 19.79 9.62
N ASN A 197 -8.25 18.72 10.41
CA ASN A 197 -9.21 18.62 11.50
C ASN A 197 -8.73 19.26 12.82
N ASP A 198 -7.54 19.86 12.87
CA ASP A 198 -7.11 20.61 14.05
C ASP A 198 -8.01 21.87 14.18
N LEU A 199 -9.08 21.72 14.96
CA LEU A 199 -10.05 22.78 15.35
C LEU A 199 -9.37 24.01 15.98
N THR A 200 -8.10 23.92 16.35
CA THR A 200 -7.28 25.04 16.84
C THR A 200 -6.83 26.00 15.73
N HIS A 201 -7.06 25.68 14.45
CA HIS A 201 -6.48 26.38 13.31
C HIS A 201 -7.49 26.87 12.26
N PHE A 202 -8.66 27.38 12.68
CA PHE A 202 -9.62 28.03 11.78
C PHE A 202 -9.05 29.22 10.96
N ASN A 203 -7.86 29.71 11.32
CA ASN A 203 -7.18 30.82 10.64
C ASN A 203 -5.97 30.40 9.77
N VAL A 204 -5.59 29.13 9.75
CA VAL A 204 -4.45 28.69 8.92
C VAL A 204 -4.90 28.59 7.47
N GLY A 205 -4.28 29.37 6.59
CA GLY A 205 -4.61 29.36 5.16
C GLY A 205 -4.39 27.99 4.53
N ARG A 206 -5.19 27.64 3.51
CA ARG A 206 -5.11 26.37 2.75
C ARG A 206 -3.66 26.02 2.34
N ALA A 207 -2.91 27.01 1.88
CA ALA A 207 -1.51 26.85 1.46
C ALA A 207 -0.56 26.44 2.59
N GLU A 208 -0.79 26.92 3.82
CA GLU A 208 0.03 26.55 4.97
C GLU A 208 -0.29 25.12 5.46
N ALA A 209 -1.57 24.74 5.42
CA ALA A 209 -1.99 23.37 5.70
C ALA A 209 -1.39 22.37 4.70
N GLU A 210 -1.34 22.72 3.41
CA GLU A 210 -0.70 21.90 2.38
C GLU A 210 0.80 21.72 2.63
N ARG A 211 1.55 22.79 2.94
CA ARG A 211 2.97 22.71 3.29
C ARG A 211 3.20 21.84 4.53
N ARG A 212 2.35 21.96 5.55
CA ARG A 212 2.44 21.12 6.76
C ARG A 212 2.22 19.64 6.43
N ALA A 213 1.23 19.33 5.58
CA ALA A 213 0.99 17.97 5.12
C ALA A 213 2.20 17.41 4.35
N GLU A 214 2.82 18.21 3.48
CA GLU A 214 4.03 17.84 2.73
C GLU A 214 5.22 17.55 3.66
N GLN A 215 5.50 18.42 4.62
CA GLN A 215 6.55 18.21 5.61
C GLN A 215 6.33 16.96 6.46
N LEU A 216 5.07 16.70 6.88
CA LEU A 216 4.72 15.49 7.60
C LEU A 216 4.94 14.25 6.75
N PHE A 217 4.52 14.29 5.48
CA PHE A 217 4.68 13.18 4.54
C PHE A 217 6.16 12.88 4.28
N GLN A 218 6.96 13.92 4.05
CA GLN A 218 8.41 13.80 3.91
C GLN A 218 9.04 13.14 5.15
N LYS A 219 8.72 13.59 6.37
CA LYS A 219 9.21 12.99 7.62
C LYS A 219 8.83 11.51 7.72
N LYS A 220 7.62 11.14 7.29
CA LYS A 220 7.15 9.75 7.31
C LYS A 220 7.88 8.87 6.28
N ILE A 221 8.15 9.38 5.08
CA ILE A 221 8.94 8.65 4.06
C ILE A 221 10.33 8.34 4.63
N PHE A 222 11.04 9.33 5.19
CA PHE A 222 12.35 9.13 5.78
C PHE A 222 12.31 8.18 6.98
N LEU A 223 11.31 8.31 7.86
CA LEU A 223 11.16 7.39 8.98
C LEU A 223 11.00 5.93 8.52
N VAL A 224 10.20 5.68 7.48
CA VAL A 224 10.04 4.32 6.93
C VAL A 224 11.33 3.85 6.26
N ALA A 225 12.00 4.71 5.50
CA ALA A 225 13.29 4.39 4.88
C ALA A 225 14.33 3.99 5.93
N ASP A 226 14.49 4.79 6.99
CA ASP A 226 15.42 4.56 8.09
C ASP A 226 15.06 3.29 8.87
N THR A 227 13.76 3.04 9.08
CA THR A 227 13.31 1.81 9.75
C THR A 227 13.67 0.58 8.93
N VAL A 228 13.46 0.61 7.61
CA VAL A 228 13.65 -0.55 6.71
C VAL A 228 15.13 -0.79 6.39
N LEU A 229 15.87 0.26 6.07
CA LEU A 229 17.29 0.17 5.69
C LEU A 229 18.20 0.12 6.95
N GLY A 230 17.77 0.72 8.05
CA GLY A 230 18.54 0.85 9.30
C GLY A 230 19.45 2.08 9.28
N ALA A 231 19.59 2.77 10.42
CA ALA A 231 20.32 4.04 10.55
C ALA A 231 21.80 4.01 10.12
N LYS A 232 22.41 2.81 10.06
CA LYS A 232 23.83 2.62 9.69
C LYS A 232 24.05 2.12 8.28
N VAL A 233 23.01 1.60 7.62
CA VAL A 233 23.10 1.39 6.18
C VAL A 233 22.81 2.76 5.61
N LEU A 234 23.85 3.60 5.53
CA LEU A 234 23.98 4.51 4.41
C LEU A 234 23.76 3.63 3.19
N VAL A 235 22.50 3.52 2.76
CA VAL A 235 22.12 3.86 1.40
C VAL A 235 23.31 3.53 0.50
N SER A 236 23.57 2.23 0.32
CA SER A 236 24.73 1.85 -0.49
C SER A 236 24.48 2.50 -1.84
N ALA A 237 25.48 3.16 -2.42
CA ALA A 237 25.36 3.96 -3.64
C ALA A 237 24.69 3.19 -4.80
N ASN A 238 24.62 1.86 -4.71
CA ASN A 238 24.00 0.97 -5.69
C ASN A 238 22.48 0.73 -5.48
N THR A 239 21.91 1.11 -4.35
CA THR A 239 20.50 0.87 -3.99
C THR A 239 19.66 2.13 -3.87
N THR A 240 20.28 3.28 -3.61
CA THR A 240 19.58 4.56 -3.79
C THR A 240 19.81 5.04 -5.19
N THR A 241 18.73 5.02 -5.95
CA THR A 241 18.58 6.02 -6.97
C THR A 241 18.63 7.39 -6.31
N ASP A 242 19.34 8.34 -6.94
CA ASP A 242 19.59 9.68 -6.39
C ASP A 242 18.30 10.39 -5.95
N ASP A 243 17.15 10.00 -6.52
CA ASP A 243 15.80 10.47 -6.20
C ASP A 243 15.37 10.26 -4.73
N VAL A 244 15.97 9.31 -3.99
CA VAL A 244 15.60 9.05 -2.57
C VAL A 244 16.23 10.06 -1.61
N CYS A 245 17.36 10.69 -2.00
CA CYS A 245 18.12 11.61 -1.16
C CYS A 245 17.73 13.09 -1.34
N ILE A 246 16.50 13.40 -1.75
CA ILE A 246 16.06 14.80 -1.85
C ILE A 246 15.77 15.33 -0.45
N ARG A 247 16.81 15.82 0.22
CA ARG A 247 16.66 16.76 1.32
C ARG A 247 16.38 18.12 0.68
N PHE A 248 15.15 18.58 0.79
CA PHE A 248 14.74 19.90 0.29
C PHE A 248 15.30 21.00 1.19
N GLU A 249 16.62 21.20 1.15
CA GLU A 249 17.31 22.33 1.78
C GLU A 249 17.83 23.22 0.65
N GLY A 250 16.95 23.98 -0.03
CA GLY A 250 17.36 24.83 -1.15
C GLY A 250 16.24 25.62 -1.82
N THR A 251 16.62 26.60 -2.64
CA THR A 251 15.69 27.38 -3.48
C THR A 251 15.17 26.55 -4.65
N ARG A 252 13.97 26.88 -5.15
CA ARG A 252 13.32 26.18 -6.28
C ARG A 252 14.22 26.02 -7.51
N GLN A 253 15.07 26.99 -7.81
CA GLN A 253 15.99 26.94 -8.95
C GLN A 253 17.06 25.85 -8.79
N HIS A 254 17.58 25.65 -7.59
CA HIS A 254 18.55 24.60 -7.30
C HIS A 254 17.94 23.20 -7.46
N LEU A 255 16.65 23.07 -7.09
CA LEU A 255 15.90 21.85 -7.27
C LEU A 255 15.73 21.51 -8.76
N GLU A 256 15.38 22.51 -9.60
CA GLU A 256 15.21 22.31 -11.04
C GLU A 256 16.51 21.88 -11.72
N THR A 257 17.65 22.49 -11.38
CA THR A 257 18.96 22.09 -11.94
C THR A 257 19.37 20.69 -11.49
N MET A 258 19.19 20.34 -10.22
CA MET A 258 19.45 18.99 -9.72
C MET A 258 18.60 17.93 -10.43
N ILE A 259 17.31 18.22 -10.65
CA ILE A 259 16.41 17.31 -11.37
C ILE A 259 16.90 17.10 -12.80
N HIS A 260 17.27 18.18 -13.51
CA HIS A 260 17.75 18.09 -14.88
C HIS A 260 19.05 17.29 -15.02
N GLU A 261 20.00 17.50 -14.11
CA GLU A 261 21.26 16.77 -14.09
C GLU A 261 21.05 15.28 -13.80
N ARG A 262 20.15 14.96 -12.87
CA ARG A 262 19.84 13.58 -12.51
C ARG A 262 19.11 12.84 -13.62
N LEU A 263 18.15 13.46 -14.29
CA LEU A 263 17.46 12.85 -15.44
C LEU A 263 18.43 12.44 -16.56
N ARG A 264 19.60 13.08 -16.67
CA ARG A 264 20.65 12.72 -17.65
C ARG A 264 21.47 11.48 -17.29
N LEU A 265 21.59 11.13 -16.00
CA LEU A 265 22.56 10.12 -15.54
C LEU A 265 21.98 8.71 -15.33
N HIS A 266 20.68 8.50 -15.53
CA HIS A 266 20.03 7.34 -14.92
C HIS A 266 20.19 5.99 -15.65
N ARG A 267 20.77 5.02 -14.92
CA ARG A 267 20.45 3.58 -15.06
C ARG A 267 19.09 3.29 -14.43
N LEU A 268 18.00 3.64 -15.12
CA LEU A 268 16.65 3.27 -14.69
C LEU A 268 16.51 1.74 -14.68
N THR A 269 16.27 1.14 -13.52
CA THR A 269 15.91 -0.29 -13.42
C THR A 269 14.44 -0.49 -13.79
N SER A 270 14.05 -1.71 -14.15
CA SER A 270 12.66 -2.08 -14.47
C SER A 270 11.67 -1.74 -13.35
N ALA A 271 12.10 -1.72 -12.08
CA ALA A 271 11.26 -1.34 -10.94
C ALA A 271 10.74 0.11 -11.03
N HIS A 272 11.50 1.04 -11.60
CA HIS A 272 11.10 2.44 -11.74
C HIS A 272 9.88 2.62 -12.65
N PHE A 273 9.59 1.63 -13.49
CA PHE A 273 8.54 1.72 -14.50
C PHE A 273 7.17 1.18 -14.02
N ARG A 274 7.09 0.56 -12.83
CA ARG A 274 5.86 -0.08 -12.34
C ARG A 274 4.69 0.89 -12.21
N HIS A 275 4.91 2.05 -11.60
CA HIS A 275 3.89 3.09 -11.45
C HIS A 275 3.92 4.13 -12.59
N LYS A 276 4.52 3.79 -13.74
CA LYS A 276 4.60 4.65 -14.94
C LYS A 276 5.23 6.03 -14.71
N GLN A 277 6.05 6.17 -13.67
CA GLN A 277 6.68 7.44 -13.32
C GLN A 277 7.71 7.91 -14.36
N TYR A 278 8.30 6.97 -15.09
CA TYR A 278 9.26 7.23 -16.14
C TYR A 278 8.68 6.61 -17.42
N GLN A 279 8.03 7.39 -18.27
CA GLN A 279 7.69 6.92 -19.63
C GLN A 279 8.87 7.20 -20.55
N LYS A 280 9.49 6.13 -21.08
CA LYS A 280 10.57 6.29 -22.05
C LYS A 280 9.96 6.65 -23.41
N GLY A 281 9.95 7.94 -23.75
CA GLY A 281 9.63 8.43 -25.09
C GLY A 281 8.13 8.51 -25.47
N GLN A 282 7.20 8.32 -24.53
CA GLN A 282 5.79 8.65 -24.78
C GLN A 282 5.48 10.08 -24.33
N LYS A 283 4.79 10.83 -25.20
CA LYS A 283 4.17 12.09 -24.81
C LYS A 283 3.20 11.78 -23.67
N SER A 284 3.27 12.56 -22.60
CA SER A 284 2.44 12.42 -21.41
C SER A 284 0.96 12.66 -21.77
N GLU A 285 0.28 11.64 -22.28
CA GLU A 285 -1.16 11.65 -22.38
C GLU A 285 -1.74 11.62 -20.97
N ALA A 286 -2.70 12.50 -20.71
CA ALA A 286 -3.42 12.48 -19.44
C ALA A 286 -3.98 11.06 -19.22
N PRO A 287 -3.92 10.52 -17.99
CA PRO A 287 -4.46 9.20 -17.72
C PRO A 287 -5.93 9.17 -18.15
N PRO A 288 -6.37 8.10 -18.83
CA PRO A 288 -7.75 8.01 -19.28
C PRO A 288 -8.69 8.08 -18.08
N THR A 289 -9.83 8.75 -18.26
CA THR A 289 -10.83 8.98 -17.22
C THR A 289 -11.17 7.67 -16.50
N GLY A 290 -11.03 7.65 -15.18
CA GLY A 290 -11.29 6.48 -14.34
C GLY A 290 -10.08 5.59 -14.03
N LYS A 291 -8.87 5.89 -14.55
CA LYS A 291 -7.63 5.21 -14.13
C LYS A 291 -6.84 6.03 -13.11
N ASP A 292 -6.20 5.33 -12.17
CA ASP A 292 -5.32 5.96 -11.19
C ASP A 292 -4.12 6.61 -11.88
N SER A 293 -3.91 7.90 -11.60
CA SER A 293 -2.72 8.65 -12.02
C SER A 293 -1.54 8.46 -11.08
N HIS A 294 -1.74 7.79 -9.94
CA HIS A 294 -0.81 7.59 -8.82
C HIS A 294 -0.34 8.86 -8.10
N HIS A 295 -0.51 10.03 -8.72
CA HIS A 295 -0.01 11.32 -8.24
C HIS A 295 -1.10 12.32 -7.89
N ALA A 296 -2.29 12.21 -8.49
CA ALA A 296 -3.38 13.12 -8.18
C ALA A 296 -3.98 12.82 -6.78
N PRO A 297 -4.52 13.84 -6.10
CA PRO A 297 -5.38 13.63 -4.94
C PRO A 297 -6.48 12.63 -5.28
N ALA A 298 -6.82 11.77 -4.34
CA ALA A 298 -7.82 10.71 -4.54
C ALA A 298 -9.01 10.98 -3.62
N SER A 299 -10.22 10.96 -4.17
CA SER A 299 -11.43 10.94 -3.35
C SER A 299 -11.56 9.60 -2.60
N PRO A 300 -12.40 9.52 -1.56
CA PRO A 300 -12.69 8.24 -0.92
C PRO A 300 -13.21 7.16 -1.89
N ASP A 301 -14.04 7.56 -2.86
CA ASP A 301 -14.60 6.65 -3.87
C ASP A 301 -13.50 6.18 -4.85
N ASP A 302 -12.59 7.08 -5.22
CA ASP A 302 -11.41 6.74 -6.02
C ASP A 302 -10.48 5.79 -5.26
N TYR A 303 -10.31 5.97 -3.95
CA TYR A 303 -9.54 5.05 -3.11
C TYR A 303 -10.14 3.63 -3.12
N ILE A 304 -11.46 3.51 -3.00
CA ILE A 304 -12.15 2.21 -3.08
C ILE A 304 -11.93 1.58 -4.46
N THR A 305 -12.09 2.37 -5.52
CA THR A 305 -11.99 1.90 -6.90
C THR A 305 -10.56 1.53 -7.30
N TRP A 306 -9.58 2.36 -6.96
CA TRP A 306 -8.20 2.23 -7.41
C TRP A 306 -7.33 1.37 -6.48
N ARG A 307 -7.64 1.30 -5.18
CA ARG A 307 -6.86 0.51 -4.22
C ARG A 307 -7.59 -0.72 -3.72
N LEU A 308 -8.80 -0.56 -3.17
CA LEU A 308 -9.48 -1.68 -2.50
C LEU A 308 -10.00 -2.72 -3.49
N SER A 309 -10.59 -2.30 -4.61
CA SER A 309 -11.17 -3.22 -5.59
C SER A 309 -10.12 -4.14 -6.24
N PRO A 310 -8.95 -3.62 -6.71
CA PRO A 310 -7.89 -4.48 -7.23
C PRO A 310 -7.29 -5.38 -6.15
N LEU A 311 -7.20 -4.90 -4.91
CA LEU A 311 -6.69 -5.67 -3.78
C LEU A 311 -7.64 -6.83 -3.42
N LEU A 312 -8.96 -6.57 -3.40
CA LEU A 312 -9.98 -7.59 -3.20
C LEU A 312 -9.88 -8.67 -4.28
N LYS A 313 -9.85 -8.26 -5.56
CA LYS A 313 -9.72 -9.18 -6.70
C LYS A 313 -8.45 -10.01 -6.60
N PHE A 314 -7.32 -9.37 -6.27
CA PHE A 314 -6.04 -10.05 -6.08
C PHE A 314 -6.10 -11.18 -5.04
N TYR A 315 -6.81 -10.97 -3.92
CA TYR A 315 -6.98 -12.01 -2.90
C TYR A 315 -7.97 -13.08 -3.33
N GLN A 316 -9.11 -12.70 -3.92
CA GLN A 316 -10.11 -13.62 -4.43
C GLN A 316 -9.53 -14.58 -5.48
N ASP A 317 -8.77 -14.07 -6.45
CA ASP A 317 -8.15 -14.88 -7.51
C ASP A 317 -7.12 -15.88 -6.96
N ARG A 318 -6.50 -15.60 -5.81
CA ARG A 318 -5.45 -16.44 -5.23
C ARG A 318 -5.95 -17.53 -4.29
N ILE A 319 -7.07 -17.32 -3.61
CA ILE A 319 -7.69 -18.30 -2.71
C ILE A 319 -7.82 -19.69 -3.37
N PRO A 320 -8.42 -19.86 -4.57
CA PRO A 320 -8.57 -21.18 -5.18
C PRO A 320 -7.23 -21.82 -5.50
N VAL A 321 -6.23 -21.05 -5.95
CA VAL A 321 -4.89 -21.55 -6.26
C VAL A 321 -4.22 -22.13 -5.01
N TYR A 322 -4.34 -21.48 -3.86
CA TYR A 322 -3.78 -21.99 -2.61
C TYR A 322 -4.55 -23.21 -2.08
N MET A 323 -5.87 -23.24 -2.24
CA MET A 323 -6.70 -24.40 -1.89
C MET A 323 -6.31 -25.63 -2.71
N TRP A 324 -6.16 -25.49 -4.02
CA TRP A 324 -5.73 -26.58 -4.89
C TRP A 324 -4.34 -27.11 -4.54
N ARG A 325 -3.39 -26.21 -4.27
CA ARG A 325 -2.03 -26.61 -3.84
C ARG A 325 -2.05 -27.38 -2.52
N ARG A 326 -2.87 -26.96 -1.56
CA ARG A 326 -3.05 -27.69 -0.29
C ARG A 326 -3.59 -29.09 -0.54
N LEU A 327 -4.64 -29.21 -1.36
CA LEU A 327 -5.25 -30.51 -1.69
C LEU A 327 -4.25 -31.45 -2.35
N ILE A 328 -3.44 -30.95 -3.30
CA ILE A 328 -2.40 -31.75 -3.96
C ILE A 328 -1.36 -32.26 -2.94
N ILE A 329 -0.88 -31.40 -2.04
CA ILE A 329 0.11 -31.81 -1.03
C ILE A 329 -0.48 -32.85 -0.07
N GLN A 330 -1.74 -32.67 0.37
CA GLN A 330 -2.44 -33.65 1.22
C GLN A 330 -2.62 -35.00 0.50
N ALA A 331 -2.96 -34.98 -0.79
CA ALA A 331 -3.03 -36.21 -1.59
C ALA A 331 -1.67 -36.91 -1.69
N LEU A 332 -0.59 -36.16 -1.92
CA LEU A 332 0.77 -36.71 -1.94
C LEU A 332 1.15 -37.35 -0.61
N PHE A 333 0.74 -36.76 0.52
CA PHE A 333 0.94 -37.37 1.83
C PHE A 333 0.22 -38.70 1.98
N MET A 334 -1.06 -38.78 1.62
CA MET A 334 -1.84 -40.03 1.68
C MET A 334 -1.20 -41.12 0.81
N ILE A 335 -0.73 -40.75 -0.39
CA ILE A 335 -0.02 -41.68 -1.28
C ILE A 335 1.31 -42.13 -0.66
N ALA A 336 2.11 -41.21 -0.11
CA ALA A 336 3.37 -41.55 0.54
C ALA A 336 3.16 -42.51 1.72
N THR A 337 2.15 -42.28 2.56
CA THR A 337 1.82 -43.18 3.67
C THR A 337 1.42 -44.57 3.18
N ALA A 338 0.60 -44.67 2.13
CA ALA A 338 0.22 -45.96 1.56
C ALA A 338 1.43 -46.70 0.95
N LEU A 339 2.30 -45.99 0.23
CA LEU A 339 3.53 -46.56 -0.33
C LEU A 339 4.48 -47.05 0.76
N THR A 340 4.67 -46.28 1.83
CA THR A 340 5.46 -46.71 2.99
C THR A 340 4.91 -48.00 3.60
N ALA A 341 3.59 -48.14 3.74
CA ALA A 341 2.98 -49.35 4.28
C ALA A 341 3.21 -50.57 3.35
N VAL A 342 3.02 -50.41 2.05
CA VAL A 342 3.24 -51.49 1.06
C VAL A 342 4.70 -51.91 1.01
N LEU A 343 5.64 -50.95 0.98
CA LEU A 343 7.08 -51.25 0.95
C LEU A 343 7.55 -51.93 2.24
N SER A 344 7.02 -51.50 3.38
CA SER A 344 7.29 -52.14 4.66
C SER A 344 6.77 -53.58 4.72
N ALA A 345 5.62 -53.88 4.09
CA ALA A 345 5.09 -55.23 4.03
C ALA A 345 5.88 -56.16 3.08
N ALA A 346 6.62 -55.58 2.13
CA ALA A 346 7.48 -56.30 1.19
C ALA A 346 8.94 -56.43 1.67
N ASP A 347 9.23 -56.08 2.93
CA ASP A 347 10.58 -56.04 3.53
C ASP A 347 11.60 -55.15 2.77
N GLN A 348 11.12 -54.18 1.99
CA GLN A 348 11.95 -53.24 1.22
C GLN A 348 12.32 -52.01 2.07
N THR A 349 13.16 -52.22 3.08
CA THR A 349 13.54 -51.18 4.07
C THR A 349 14.23 -49.97 3.43
N ASN A 350 15.07 -50.17 2.41
CA ASN A 350 15.80 -49.10 1.73
C ASN A 350 14.88 -48.10 1.03
N TRP A 351 13.91 -48.61 0.26
CA TRP A 351 12.92 -47.78 -0.44
C TRP A 351 12.01 -47.05 0.52
N THR A 352 11.66 -47.70 1.64
CA THR A 352 10.84 -47.12 2.70
C THR A 352 11.48 -45.85 3.27
N ALA A 353 12.79 -45.87 3.55
CA ALA A 353 13.52 -44.71 4.07
C ALA A 353 13.53 -43.52 3.10
N ILE A 354 13.67 -43.80 1.79
CA ILE A 354 13.64 -42.76 0.74
C ILE A 354 12.25 -42.10 0.68
N VAL A 355 11.18 -42.89 0.65
CA VAL A 355 9.80 -42.36 0.60
C VAL A 355 9.49 -41.52 1.83
N VAL A 356 9.88 -41.97 3.02
CA VAL A 356 9.70 -41.22 4.28
C VAL A 356 10.47 -39.90 4.27
N SER A 357 11.70 -39.89 3.74
CA SER A 357 12.51 -38.67 3.61
C SER A 357 11.89 -37.65 2.67
N ILE A 358 11.39 -38.09 1.51
CA ILE A 358 10.67 -37.22 0.55
C ILE A 358 9.39 -36.65 1.19
N SER A 359 8.62 -37.49 1.87
CA SER A 359 7.40 -37.07 2.59
C SER A 359 7.71 -36.01 3.66
N SER A 360 8.78 -36.22 4.44
CA SER A 360 9.26 -35.26 5.44
C SER A 360 9.72 -33.94 4.83
N ALA A 361 10.42 -34.01 3.69
CA ALA A 361 10.83 -32.83 2.93
C ALA A 361 9.63 -32.04 2.38
N LEU A 362 8.61 -32.73 1.86
CA LEU A 362 7.36 -32.11 1.41
C LEU A 362 6.62 -31.42 2.56
N GLY A 363 6.57 -32.04 3.75
CA GLY A 363 5.97 -31.44 4.94
C GLY A 363 6.69 -30.19 5.39
N SER A 364 8.00 -30.27 5.46
CA SER A 364 8.87 -29.13 5.75
C SER A 364 8.65 -27.98 4.76
N TRP A 365 8.50 -28.30 3.46
CA TRP A 365 8.17 -27.30 2.43
C TRP A 365 6.76 -26.70 2.60
N GLN A 366 5.76 -27.49 2.95
CA GLN A 366 4.40 -27.00 3.23
C GLN A 366 4.41 -26.05 4.43
N GLU A 367 5.09 -26.42 5.51
CA GLU A 367 5.22 -25.59 6.71
C GLU A 367 5.94 -24.28 6.39
N PHE A 368 7.06 -24.34 5.66
CA PHE A 368 7.79 -23.14 5.23
C PHE A 368 6.92 -22.21 4.37
N THR A 369 6.13 -22.78 3.46
CA THR A 369 5.24 -21.97 2.63
C THR A 369 4.02 -21.44 3.38
N CYS A 370 3.70 -21.99 4.56
CA CYS A 370 2.61 -21.55 5.45
C CYS A 370 1.29 -21.35 4.68
N VAL A 371 0.92 -22.31 3.82
CA VAL A 371 -0.26 -22.19 2.93
C VAL A 371 -1.54 -21.96 3.72
N ASP A 372 -1.73 -22.67 4.83
CA ASP A 372 -2.94 -22.55 5.66
C ASP A 372 -3.08 -21.18 6.29
N LYS A 373 -2.01 -20.69 6.92
CA LYS A 373 -1.95 -19.32 7.48
C LYS A 373 -2.14 -18.24 6.41
N LYS A 374 -1.83 -18.51 5.14
CA LYS A 374 -2.10 -17.57 4.03
C LYS A 374 -3.55 -17.62 3.62
N LEU A 375 -4.14 -18.80 3.50
CA LEU A 375 -5.53 -18.98 3.13
C LEU A 375 -6.46 -18.33 4.16
N GLU A 376 -6.21 -18.56 5.45
CA GLU A 376 -6.96 -17.94 6.55
C GLU A 376 -6.85 -16.42 6.52
N ARG A 377 -5.63 -15.87 6.41
CA ARG A 377 -5.42 -14.42 6.29
C ARG A 377 -6.14 -13.81 5.09
N TYR A 378 -6.14 -14.49 3.94
CA TYR A 378 -6.82 -13.99 2.75
C TYR A 378 -8.34 -14.05 2.91
N GLY A 379 -8.88 -15.13 3.51
CA GLY A 379 -10.29 -15.21 3.85
C GLY A 379 -10.73 -14.06 4.76
N THR A 380 -9.98 -13.80 5.83
CA THR A 380 -10.26 -12.69 6.75
C THR A 380 -10.15 -11.32 6.08
N VAL A 381 -9.14 -11.09 5.24
CA VAL A 381 -9.00 -9.81 4.51
C VAL A 381 -10.15 -9.62 3.50
N VAL A 382 -10.54 -10.66 2.77
CA VAL A 382 -11.67 -10.60 1.84
C VAL A 382 -12.96 -10.30 2.60
N ALA A 383 -13.23 -10.98 3.71
CA ALA A 383 -14.41 -10.76 4.54
C ALA A 383 -14.45 -9.33 5.11
N THR A 384 -13.33 -8.84 5.62
CA THR A 384 -13.25 -7.46 6.16
C THR A 384 -13.42 -6.41 5.07
N LEU A 385 -12.80 -6.58 3.90
CA LEU A 385 -12.98 -5.67 2.76
C LEU A 385 -14.43 -5.67 2.27
N HIS A 386 -15.08 -6.83 2.21
CA HIS A 386 -16.47 -6.94 1.77
C HIS A 386 -17.45 -6.25 2.74
N ASN A 387 -17.13 -6.24 4.04
CA ASN A 387 -17.92 -5.51 5.05
C ASN A 387 -17.69 -3.99 5.02
N LEU A 388 -16.52 -3.54 4.54
CA LEU A 388 -16.18 -2.12 4.44
C LEU A 388 -16.71 -1.45 3.18
N MET A 389 -16.97 -2.21 2.12
CA MET A 389 -17.51 -1.69 0.87
C MET A 389 -19.04 -1.78 0.91
N PRO A 390 -19.78 -0.65 1.00
CA PRO A 390 -21.23 -0.68 0.84
C PRO A 390 -21.56 -1.19 -0.57
N GLY A 391 -22.42 -2.21 -0.63
CA GLY A 391 -22.87 -2.82 -1.88
C GLY A 391 -23.78 -1.94 -2.72
#